data_AF-A0A3B5LC89-F1
#
_entry.id   AF-A0A3B5LC89-F1
#
_cell.length_a   1.000
_cell.length_b   1.000
_cell.length_c   1.000
_cell.angle_alpha   90.00
_cell.angle_beta   90.00
_cell.angle_gamma   90.00
#
_symmetry.space_group_name_H-M   'P 1'
#
loop_
_entity.id
_entity.type
_entity.pdbx_description
1 polymer ?
#
loop_
_entity_poly.entity_id
_entity_poly.type
_entity_poly.pdbx_seq_one_letter_code
_entity_poly.pdbx_strand_id
1 'polypeptide(L)'
;LQAYQDLTKQFVSTHPDFYGARIIFTNHRHAKLSVVAAAVKEAMQLKKDFPDFLAGFDLVGREDQGRTLWYFRDALALPAEKGVTLPYFFHAGETDVEGTEVDQNLLDALLLNTSRIGHGFALQRHPVAKDLSRKRGVAVEVCPISNQVLKLVKDLRNHPAAALMMENHPLVISSDDPAMFGSCALSFDFYEAFVGFGGLNSHIGSLKQLAVNSIRWRSEEALVLWQRRWTEFVAKNSFLKTN
;
A
#
# COMPACT_ATOMS: atom_id res chain seq x y z
N LEU A 1 20.20 -5.16 4.18
CA LEU A 1 19.14 -5.15 5.22
C LEU A 1 19.68 -4.81 6.62
N GLN A 2 20.77 -5.41 7.09
CA GLN A 2 21.36 -5.13 8.40
C GLN A 2 21.49 -3.62 8.72
N ALA A 3 22.10 -2.85 7.83
CA ALA A 3 22.27 -1.40 8.01
C ALA A 3 20.93 -0.64 8.22
N TYR A 4 19.88 -0.98 7.47
CA TYR A 4 18.55 -0.39 7.65
C TYR A 4 17.93 -0.78 9.00
N GLN A 5 18.13 -2.02 9.43
CA GLN A 5 17.63 -2.49 10.72
C GLN A 5 18.31 -1.77 11.89
N ASP A 6 19.63 -1.62 11.82
CA ASP A 6 20.41 -0.95 12.87
C ASP A 6 20.09 0.55 12.94
N LEU A 7 19.97 1.22 11.79
CA LEU A 7 19.52 2.61 11.73
C LEU A 7 18.11 2.78 12.28
N THR A 8 17.19 1.87 11.96
CA THR A 8 15.82 1.89 12.50
C THR A 8 15.84 1.76 14.02
N LYS A 9 16.62 0.82 14.57
CA LYS A 9 16.78 0.65 16.02
C LYS A 9 17.35 1.90 16.68
N GLN A 10 18.37 2.49 16.08
CA GLN A 10 18.98 3.73 16.56
C GLN A 10 17.95 4.87 16.59
N PHE A 11 17.16 5.02 15.53
CA PHE A 11 16.14 6.06 15.46
C PHE A 11 15.03 5.87 16.50
N VAL A 12 14.53 4.64 16.66
CA VAL A 12 13.54 4.29 17.71
C VAL A 12 14.07 4.62 19.11
N SER A 13 15.37 4.38 19.38
CA SER A 13 15.97 4.65 20.69
C SER A 13 15.94 6.13 21.08
N THR A 14 15.95 7.04 20.10
CA THR A 14 15.90 8.49 20.31
C THR A 14 14.51 9.09 20.06
N HIS A 15 13.58 8.32 19.49
CA HIS A 15 12.21 8.74 19.15
C HIS A 15 11.20 7.67 19.58
N PRO A 16 10.86 7.59 20.88
CA PRO A 16 10.04 6.49 21.42
C PRO A 16 8.60 6.43 20.89
N ASP A 17 8.11 7.50 20.26
CA ASP A 17 6.81 7.51 19.56
C ASP A 17 6.89 7.01 18.10
N PHE A 18 8.08 6.71 17.60
CA PHE A 18 8.26 6.07 16.31
C PHE A 18 8.25 4.55 16.46
N TYR A 19 7.24 3.89 15.90
CA TYR A 19 7.06 2.44 16.07
C TYR A 19 8.17 1.62 15.39
N GLY A 20 8.66 2.06 14.23
CA GLY A 20 9.71 1.40 13.47
C GLY A 20 9.46 1.41 11.96
N ALA A 21 10.27 0.63 11.25
CA ALA A 21 10.21 0.47 9.81
C ALA A 21 10.43 -1.00 9.42
N ARG A 22 9.95 -1.38 8.23
CA ARG A 22 10.19 -2.68 7.60
C ARG A 22 10.48 -2.46 6.11
N ILE A 23 11.11 -3.43 5.49
CA ILE A 23 11.47 -3.38 4.06
C ILE A 23 10.65 -4.40 3.27
N ILE A 24 10.14 -3.97 2.12
CA ILE A 24 9.65 -4.87 1.07
C ILE A 24 10.75 -4.93 0.00
N PHE A 25 11.25 -6.11 -0.30
CA PHE A 25 12.29 -6.28 -1.32
C PHE A 25 11.64 -6.23 -2.70
N THR A 26 12.18 -5.43 -3.62
CA THR A 26 11.56 -5.19 -4.92
C THR A 26 12.47 -5.61 -6.06
N ASN A 27 11.85 -5.97 -7.19
CA ASN A 27 12.54 -6.06 -8.47
C ASN A 27 11.72 -5.37 -9.55
N HIS A 28 12.37 -4.92 -10.62
CA HIS A 28 11.70 -4.21 -11.70
C HIS A 28 10.97 -5.18 -12.63
N ARG A 29 9.70 -4.91 -12.94
CA ARG A 29 8.86 -5.79 -13.77
C ARG A 29 9.27 -5.88 -15.24
N HIS A 30 10.20 -5.04 -15.70
CA HIS A 30 10.84 -5.18 -17.01
C HIS A 30 12.08 -6.09 -17.00
N ALA A 31 12.42 -6.70 -15.86
CA ALA A 31 13.48 -7.70 -15.76
C ALA A 31 13.06 -9.03 -16.41
N LYS A 32 14.05 -9.83 -16.83
CA LYS A 32 13.81 -11.18 -17.37
C LYS A 32 13.27 -12.11 -16.27
N LEU A 33 12.52 -13.14 -16.66
CA LEU A 33 11.99 -14.16 -15.73
C LEU A 33 13.09 -14.75 -14.82
N SER A 34 14.27 -15.06 -15.38
CA SER A 34 15.39 -15.61 -14.62
C SER A 34 15.91 -14.66 -13.53
N VAL A 35 15.87 -13.35 -13.78
CA VAL A 35 16.29 -12.32 -12.82
C VAL A 35 15.27 -12.20 -11.69
N VAL A 36 13.98 -12.20 -12.02
CA VAL A 36 12.91 -12.19 -11.01
C VAL A 36 12.93 -13.48 -10.18
N ALA A 37 13.12 -14.64 -10.81
CA ALA A 37 13.24 -15.91 -10.11
C ALA A 37 14.45 -15.94 -9.15
N ALA A 38 15.57 -15.34 -9.53
CA ALA A 38 16.72 -15.18 -8.63
C ALA A 38 16.38 -14.25 -7.45
N ALA A 39 15.72 -13.12 -7.71
CA ALA A 39 15.32 -12.18 -6.68
C ALA A 39 14.27 -12.74 -5.72
N VAL A 40 13.34 -13.58 -6.18
CA VAL A 40 12.40 -14.29 -5.28
C VAL A 40 13.15 -15.25 -4.36
N LYS A 41 14.13 -16.01 -4.89
CA LYS A 41 14.98 -16.89 -4.06
C LYS A 41 15.78 -16.09 -3.02
N GLU A 42 16.29 -14.94 -3.42
CA GLU A 42 16.97 -14.02 -2.50
C GLU A 42 16.01 -13.48 -1.44
N ALA A 43 14.81 -13.06 -1.82
CA ALA A 43 13.77 -12.60 -0.88
C ALA A 43 13.41 -13.67 0.14
N MET A 44 13.32 -14.93 -0.27
CA MET A 44 13.10 -16.07 0.63
C MET A 44 14.23 -16.21 1.66
N GLN A 45 15.48 -16.09 1.21
CA GLN A 45 16.65 -16.17 2.09
C GLN A 45 16.70 -14.97 3.05
N LEU A 46 16.51 -13.74 2.53
CA LEU A 46 16.45 -12.53 3.33
C LEU A 46 15.30 -12.56 4.35
N LYS A 47 14.17 -13.19 4.02
CA LYS A 47 13.06 -13.37 4.96
C LYS A 47 13.45 -14.28 6.12
N LYS A 48 14.25 -15.32 5.86
CA LYS A 48 14.78 -16.20 6.89
C LYS A 48 15.82 -15.49 7.77
N ASP A 49 16.68 -14.69 7.18
CA ASP A 49 17.77 -14.01 7.89
C ASP A 49 17.27 -12.78 8.68
N PHE A 50 16.21 -12.12 8.20
CA PHE A 50 15.63 -10.92 8.80
C PHE A 50 14.10 -11.03 8.97
N PRO A 51 13.60 -12.01 9.74
CA PRO A 51 12.16 -12.34 9.80
C PRO A 51 11.28 -11.18 10.25
N ASP A 52 11.76 -10.36 11.18
CA ASP A 52 11.02 -9.23 11.72
C ASP A 52 11.18 -7.96 10.88
N PHE A 53 12.23 -7.85 10.07
CA PHE A 53 12.54 -6.63 9.33
C PHE A 53 12.15 -6.67 7.84
N LEU A 54 12.31 -7.83 7.18
CA LEU A 54 11.81 -8.02 5.83
C LEU A 54 10.32 -8.37 5.87
N ALA A 55 9.47 -7.51 5.33
CA ALA A 55 8.04 -7.72 5.22
C ALA A 55 7.69 -8.75 4.13
N GLY A 56 8.33 -8.66 2.96
CA GLY A 56 7.99 -9.51 1.81
C GLY A 56 8.63 -9.05 0.50
N PHE A 57 7.97 -9.35 -0.61
CA PHE A 57 8.43 -9.06 -1.97
C PHE A 57 7.39 -8.31 -2.82
N ASP A 58 7.84 -7.52 -3.78
CA ASP A 58 7.00 -6.79 -4.74
C ASP A 58 7.70 -6.59 -6.10
N LEU A 59 6.92 -6.33 -7.15
CA LEU A 59 7.37 -5.99 -8.49
C LEU A 59 6.99 -4.54 -8.82
N VAL A 60 7.98 -3.71 -9.13
CA VAL A 60 7.81 -2.27 -9.36
C VAL A 60 8.09 -1.87 -10.81
N GLY A 61 7.79 -0.61 -11.14
CA GLY A 61 7.98 -0.02 -12.45
C GLY A 61 6.69 0.06 -13.27
N ARG A 62 6.72 0.81 -14.38
CA ARG A 62 5.54 1.11 -15.19
C ARG A 62 4.76 -0.15 -15.58
N GLU A 63 3.52 -0.25 -15.12
CA GLU A 63 2.68 -1.44 -15.23
C GLU A 63 2.24 -1.70 -16.69
N ASP A 64 1.73 -0.69 -17.39
CA ASP A 64 1.21 -0.81 -18.79
C ASP A 64 2.20 -1.37 -19.81
N GLN A 65 3.50 -1.10 -19.61
CA GLN A 65 4.57 -1.48 -20.55
C GLN A 65 5.44 -2.62 -19.99
N GLY A 66 5.16 -3.02 -18.75
CA GLY A 66 5.89 -4.04 -18.04
C GLY A 66 5.36 -5.44 -18.32
N ARG A 67 5.95 -6.43 -17.63
CA ARG A 67 5.43 -7.79 -17.62
C ARG A 67 4.39 -7.93 -16.50
N THR A 68 3.36 -8.73 -16.77
CA THR A 68 2.28 -9.05 -15.86
C THR A 68 2.74 -10.01 -14.75
N LEU A 69 1.97 -10.11 -13.68
CA LEU A 69 2.20 -11.10 -12.64
C LEU A 69 2.09 -12.52 -13.22
N TRP A 70 1.13 -12.76 -14.11
CA TRP A 70 0.98 -14.04 -14.83
C TRP A 70 2.23 -14.47 -15.60
N TYR A 71 2.96 -13.53 -16.21
CA TYR A 71 4.23 -13.83 -16.89
C TYR A 71 5.27 -14.41 -15.91
N PHE A 72 5.28 -13.93 -14.66
CA PHE A 72 6.20 -14.38 -13.62
C PHE A 72 5.64 -15.50 -12.73
N ARG A 73 4.49 -16.09 -13.06
CA ARG A 73 3.80 -17.07 -12.19
C ARG A 73 4.70 -18.19 -11.68
N ASP A 74 5.59 -18.74 -12.52
CA ASP A 74 6.49 -19.82 -12.13
C ASP A 74 7.52 -19.34 -11.10
N ALA A 75 8.04 -18.11 -11.25
CA ALA A 75 8.95 -17.50 -10.30
C ALA A 75 8.24 -17.15 -8.97
N LEU A 76 7.00 -16.66 -9.05
CA LEU A 76 6.20 -16.26 -7.90
C LEU A 76 5.58 -17.46 -7.15
N ALA A 77 5.48 -18.63 -7.79
CA ALA A 77 5.05 -19.87 -7.16
C ALA A 77 6.17 -20.57 -6.36
N LEU A 78 7.44 -20.27 -6.64
CA LEU A 78 8.61 -20.91 -6.01
C LEU A 78 8.55 -20.99 -4.47
N PRO A 79 8.12 -19.97 -3.71
CA PRO A 79 8.04 -20.08 -2.26
C PRO A 79 7.04 -21.17 -1.84
N ALA A 80 5.86 -21.21 -2.45
CA ALA A 80 4.83 -22.19 -2.15
C ALA A 80 5.29 -23.62 -2.51
N GLU A 81 5.91 -23.80 -3.68
CA GLU A 81 6.49 -25.08 -4.11
C GLU A 81 7.55 -25.61 -3.14
N LYS A 82 8.28 -24.70 -2.49
CA LYS A 82 9.32 -25.03 -1.51
C LYS A 82 8.81 -25.07 -0.06
N GLY A 83 7.51 -24.89 0.17
CA GLY A 83 6.93 -24.85 1.51
C GLY A 83 7.39 -23.67 2.36
N VAL A 84 7.79 -22.56 1.73
CA VAL A 84 8.23 -21.32 2.38
C VAL A 84 7.18 -20.24 2.21
N THR A 85 6.79 -19.59 3.30
CA THR A 85 5.90 -18.43 3.24
C THR A 85 6.68 -17.16 2.93
N LEU A 86 6.47 -16.60 1.74
CA LEU A 86 6.95 -15.27 1.36
C LEU A 86 5.73 -14.35 1.13
N PRO A 87 5.48 -13.35 1.99
CA PRO A 87 4.40 -12.39 1.77
C PRO A 87 4.66 -11.53 0.53
N TYR A 88 3.61 -11.24 -0.22
CA TYR A 88 3.65 -10.34 -1.38
C TYR A 88 2.91 -9.02 -1.12
N PHE A 89 3.34 -7.96 -1.80
CA PHE A 89 2.78 -6.60 -1.72
C PHE A 89 2.66 -5.99 -3.12
N PHE A 90 2.05 -6.72 -4.04
CA PHE A 90 2.12 -6.38 -5.47
C PHE A 90 1.51 -5.02 -5.80
N HIS A 91 2.26 -4.21 -6.55
CA HIS A 91 1.67 -3.21 -7.45
C HIS A 91 0.78 -3.92 -8.46
N ALA A 92 -0.50 -3.54 -8.52
CA ALA A 92 -1.44 -4.12 -9.46
C ALA A 92 -2.59 -3.18 -9.80
N GLY A 93 -2.94 -3.13 -11.08
CA GLY A 93 -4.05 -2.34 -11.60
C GLY A 93 -3.80 -0.84 -11.57
N GLU A 94 -2.54 -0.39 -11.59
CA GLU A 94 -2.16 1.01 -11.81
C GLU A 94 -2.24 1.35 -13.30
N THR A 95 -3.46 1.38 -13.84
CA THR A 95 -3.71 1.63 -15.26
C THR A 95 -5.08 2.29 -15.46
N ASP A 96 -5.19 3.15 -16.48
CA ASP A 96 -6.45 3.74 -16.91
C ASP A 96 -7.14 2.94 -18.02
N VAL A 97 -6.44 1.97 -18.62
CA VAL A 97 -6.95 1.05 -19.65
C VAL A 97 -7.72 -0.10 -19.00
N GLU A 98 -8.78 -0.57 -19.65
CA GLU A 98 -9.69 -1.60 -19.12
C GLU A 98 -9.74 -2.84 -20.03
N GLY A 99 -9.87 -4.02 -19.41
CA GLY A 99 -10.07 -5.28 -20.11
C GLY A 99 -8.79 -5.86 -20.72
N THR A 100 -7.63 -5.44 -20.21
CA THR A 100 -6.30 -5.87 -20.66
C THR A 100 -5.71 -6.90 -19.71
N GLU A 101 -4.53 -7.43 -20.03
CA GLU A 101 -3.78 -8.27 -19.09
C GLU A 101 -3.20 -7.46 -17.91
N VAL A 102 -3.15 -6.13 -18.03
CA VAL A 102 -2.53 -5.24 -17.05
C VAL A 102 -3.43 -5.06 -15.82
N ASP A 103 -4.70 -4.72 -16.04
CA ASP A 103 -5.70 -4.63 -14.97
C ASP A 103 -6.10 -6.01 -14.41
N GLN A 104 -5.85 -7.11 -15.14
CA GLN A 104 -5.95 -8.48 -14.63
C GLN A 104 -4.90 -8.82 -13.55
N ASN A 105 -3.81 -8.05 -13.42
CA ASN A 105 -2.85 -8.21 -12.31
C ASN A 105 -3.55 -8.09 -10.94
N LEU A 106 -4.68 -7.40 -10.83
CA LEU A 106 -5.49 -7.34 -9.61
C LEU A 106 -5.94 -8.73 -9.14
N LEU A 107 -6.43 -9.55 -10.07
CA LEU A 107 -6.89 -10.90 -9.76
C LEU A 107 -5.70 -11.82 -9.50
N ASP A 108 -4.65 -11.74 -10.31
CA ASP A 108 -3.43 -12.53 -10.11
C ASP A 108 -2.77 -12.25 -8.75
N ALA A 109 -2.70 -10.99 -8.34
CA ALA A 109 -2.17 -10.60 -7.03
C ALA A 109 -2.98 -11.26 -5.89
N LEU A 110 -4.31 -11.30 -6.00
CA LEU A 110 -5.18 -11.95 -5.02
C LEU A 110 -5.04 -13.49 -5.04
N LEU A 111 -4.87 -14.09 -6.22
CA LEU A 111 -4.63 -15.53 -6.36
C LEU A 111 -3.26 -15.94 -5.78
N LEU A 112 -2.26 -15.07 -5.88
CA LEU A 112 -0.95 -15.21 -5.25
C LEU A 112 -0.94 -14.82 -3.77
N ASN A 113 -2.13 -14.61 -3.16
CA ASN A 113 -2.29 -14.29 -1.75
C ASN A 113 -1.51 -13.04 -1.31
N THR A 114 -1.53 -11.98 -2.14
CA THR A 114 -0.93 -10.70 -1.76
C THR A 114 -1.51 -10.18 -0.44
N SER A 115 -0.66 -9.60 0.41
CA SER A 115 -1.06 -9.03 1.69
C SER A 115 -1.75 -7.67 1.53
N ARG A 116 -1.35 -6.90 0.52
CA ARG A 116 -1.95 -5.63 0.10
C ARG A 116 -1.77 -5.45 -1.41
N ILE A 117 -2.51 -4.52 -2.00
CA ILE A 117 -2.43 -4.17 -3.42
C ILE A 117 -1.92 -2.73 -3.53
N GLY A 118 -0.77 -2.53 -4.19
CA GLY A 118 -0.27 -1.21 -4.54
C GLY A 118 -1.16 -0.56 -5.59
N HIS A 119 -1.60 0.68 -5.34
CA HIS A 119 -2.55 1.47 -6.12
C HIS A 119 -3.97 0.88 -6.20
N GLY A 120 -4.15 -0.25 -6.90
CA GLY A 120 -5.47 -0.81 -7.17
C GLY A 120 -6.38 0.15 -7.94
N PHE A 121 -5.83 1.02 -8.80
CA PHE A 121 -6.56 2.10 -9.47
C PHE A 121 -7.73 1.58 -10.31
N ALA A 122 -7.53 0.48 -11.04
CA ALA A 122 -8.56 -0.17 -11.85
C ALA A 122 -9.59 -0.99 -11.04
N LEU A 123 -9.40 -1.19 -9.72
CA LEU A 123 -10.16 -2.17 -8.92
C LEU A 123 -11.68 -1.97 -8.98
N GLN A 124 -12.15 -0.73 -9.04
CA GLN A 124 -13.59 -0.43 -9.07
C GLN A 124 -14.30 -1.04 -10.30
N ARG A 125 -13.58 -1.26 -11.40
CA ARG A 125 -14.10 -1.85 -12.65
C ARG A 125 -14.11 -3.39 -12.62
N HIS A 126 -13.54 -3.99 -11.58
CA HIS A 126 -13.37 -5.44 -11.43
C HIS A 126 -14.18 -5.97 -10.23
N PRO A 127 -15.51 -6.17 -10.36
CA PRO A 127 -16.37 -6.50 -9.22
C PRO A 127 -15.95 -7.79 -8.50
N VAL A 128 -15.45 -8.80 -9.23
CA VAL A 128 -14.97 -10.05 -8.64
C VAL A 128 -13.69 -9.84 -7.81
N ALA A 129 -12.70 -9.12 -8.36
CA ALA A 129 -11.46 -8.82 -7.64
C ALA A 129 -11.73 -7.91 -6.43
N LYS A 130 -12.60 -6.90 -6.59
CA LYS A 130 -13.03 -6.01 -5.51
C LYS A 130 -13.69 -6.78 -4.37
N ASP A 131 -14.68 -7.64 -4.67
CA ASP A 131 -15.36 -8.44 -3.66
C ASP A 131 -14.39 -9.40 -2.95
N LEU A 132 -13.48 -10.04 -3.70
CA LEU A 132 -12.47 -10.94 -3.14
C LEU A 132 -11.49 -10.20 -2.21
N SER A 133 -10.95 -9.06 -2.65
CA SER A 133 -10.09 -8.18 -1.84
C SER A 133 -10.80 -7.75 -0.56
N ARG A 134 -12.07 -7.32 -0.67
CA ARG A 134 -12.89 -6.89 0.47
C ARG A 134 -13.10 -8.01 1.49
N LYS A 135 -13.55 -9.18 1.03
CA LYS A 135 -13.83 -10.35 1.88
C LYS A 135 -12.58 -10.85 2.60
N ARG A 136 -11.42 -10.78 1.94
CA ARG A 136 -10.13 -11.18 2.51
C ARG A 136 -9.46 -10.08 3.36
N GLY A 137 -10.02 -8.87 3.40
CA GLY A 137 -9.41 -7.74 4.11
C GLY A 137 -8.10 -7.25 3.47
N VAL A 138 -7.87 -7.54 2.18
CA VAL A 138 -6.67 -7.11 1.46
C VAL A 138 -6.84 -5.65 1.06
N ALA A 139 -6.13 -4.76 1.73
CA ALA A 139 -6.24 -3.32 1.50
C ALA A 139 -5.55 -2.88 0.19
N VAL A 140 -6.15 -1.89 -0.48
CA VAL A 140 -5.47 -1.12 -1.55
C VAL A 140 -4.72 0.08 -0.97
N GLU A 141 -3.53 0.33 -1.48
CA GLU A 141 -2.66 1.46 -1.11
C GLU A 141 -2.86 2.59 -2.13
N VAL A 142 -3.66 3.59 -1.79
CA VAL A 142 -4.02 4.69 -2.70
C VAL A 142 -3.00 5.83 -2.57
N CYS A 143 -2.43 6.25 -3.70
CA CYS A 143 -1.40 7.29 -3.79
C CYS A 143 -1.88 8.40 -4.75
N PRO A 144 -2.77 9.31 -4.30
CA PRO A 144 -3.49 10.23 -5.18
C PRO A 144 -2.59 11.17 -5.98
N ILE A 145 -1.55 11.73 -5.35
CA ILE A 145 -0.65 12.65 -6.04
C ILE A 145 0.12 11.92 -7.13
N SER A 146 0.62 10.72 -6.84
CA SER A 146 1.26 9.85 -7.84
C SER A 146 0.34 9.61 -9.03
N ASN A 147 -0.91 9.19 -8.78
CA ASN A 147 -1.86 8.89 -9.84
C ASN A 147 -2.19 10.12 -10.72
N GLN A 148 -2.22 11.33 -10.14
CA GLN A 148 -2.41 12.56 -10.90
C GLN A 148 -1.16 12.95 -11.71
N VAL A 149 0.02 12.92 -11.11
CA VAL A 149 1.29 13.28 -11.77
C VAL A 149 1.59 12.32 -12.93
N LEU A 150 1.31 11.04 -12.74
CA LEU A 150 1.46 9.98 -13.75
C LEU A 150 0.31 9.93 -14.76
N LYS A 151 -0.64 10.87 -14.67
CA LYS A 151 -1.73 11.11 -15.63
C LYS A 151 -2.80 10.02 -15.72
N LEU A 152 -2.98 9.20 -14.69
CA LEU A 152 -4.08 8.24 -14.60
C LEU A 152 -5.43 8.94 -14.36
N VAL A 153 -5.39 10.11 -13.71
CA VAL A 153 -6.57 10.95 -13.49
C VAL A 153 -6.17 12.43 -13.52
N LYS A 154 -6.92 13.24 -14.27
CA LYS A 154 -6.64 14.69 -14.34
C LYS A 154 -7.17 15.46 -13.12
N ASP A 155 -8.38 15.11 -12.71
CA ASP A 155 -9.11 15.75 -11.61
C ASP A 155 -9.42 14.71 -10.55
N LEU A 156 -8.82 14.87 -9.36
CA LEU A 156 -8.90 13.90 -8.28
C LEU A 156 -10.34 13.69 -7.78
N ARG A 157 -11.29 14.59 -8.06
CA ARG A 157 -12.72 14.35 -7.79
C ARG A 157 -13.27 13.14 -8.56
N ASN A 158 -12.61 12.75 -9.65
CA ASN A 158 -12.95 11.58 -10.46
C ASN A 158 -12.13 10.32 -10.11
N HIS A 159 -11.34 10.34 -9.03
CA HIS A 159 -10.51 9.20 -8.67
C HIS A 159 -11.40 7.99 -8.28
N PRO A 160 -11.12 6.78 -8.78
CA PRO A 160 -11.92 5.58 -8.49
C PRO A 160 -11.98 5.18 -7.00
N ALA A 161 -11.07 5.71 -6.17
CA ALA A 161 -11.04 5.47 -4.74
C ALA A 161 -12.23 6.10 -4.01
N ALA A 162 -12.90 7.10 -4.61
CA ALA A 162 -14.13 7.68 -4.06
C ALA A 162 -15.18 6.60 -3.78
N ALA A 163 -15.41 5.71 -4.77
CA ALA A 163 -16.38 4.64 -4.64
C ALA A 163 -15.95 3.59 -3.60
N LEU A 164 -14.67 3.21 -3.61
CA LEU A 164 -14.12 2.28 -2.62
C LEU A 164 -14.28 2.81 -1.19
N MET A 165 -14.07 4.13 -0.98
CA MET A 165 -14.22 4.75 0.32
C MET A 165 -15.70 4.79 0.77
N MET A 166 -16.63 5.12 -0.12
CA MET A 166 -18.07 5.08 0.18
C MET A 166 -18.57 3.66 0.51
N GLU A 167 -17.97 2.64 -0.11
CA GLU A 167 -18.31 1.24 0.13
C GLU A 167 -17.66 0.68 1.41
N ASN A 168 -16.87 1.46 2.16
CA ASN A 168 -16.04 0.99 3.27
C ASN A 168 -15.11 -0.17 2.86
N HIS A 169 -14.55 -0.08 1.65
CA HIS A 169 -13.53 -1.03 1.19
C HIS A 169 -12.24 -0.86 2.02
N PRO A 170 -11.48 -1.93 2.31
CA PRO A 170 -10.17 -1.80 2.95
C PRO A 170 -9.22 -0.96 2.07
N LEU A 171 -8.90 0.25 2.51
CA LEU A 171 -7.97 1.15 1.82
C LEU A 171 -7.11 1.94 2.80
N VAL A 172 -5.89 2.26 2.37
CA VAL A 172 -4.93 3.10 3.09
C VAL A 172 -4.39 4.18 2.15
N ILE A 173 -4.00 5.33 2.70
CA ILE A 173 -3.38 6.42 1.94
C ILE A 173 -1.87 6.39 2.14
N SER A 174 -1.12 6.51 1.05
CA SER A 174 0.34 6.66 1.04
C SER A 174 0.75 7.75 0.04
N SER A 175 2.02 8.14 0.06
CA SER A 175 2.57 9.22 -0.76
C SER A 175 3.43 8.75 -1.94
N ASP A 176 3.68 7.45 -2.04
CA ASP A 176 4.54 6.85 -3.06
C ASP A 176 5.95 7.50 -3.09
N ASP A 177 6.28 8.28 -4.12
CA ASP A 177 7.54 9.02 -4.27
C ASP A 177 7.37 10.54 -4.02
N PRO A 178 7.08 11.02 -2.79
CA PRO A 178 6.70 12.41 -2.54
C PRO A 178 7.75 13.43 -3.00
N ALA A 179 9.03 13.11 -2.83
CA ALA A 179 10.14 13.98 -3.25
C ALA A 179 10.17 14.19 -4.78
N MET A 180 9.77 13.19 -5.58
CA MET A 180 9.70 13.31 -7.03
C MET A 180 8.53 14.20 -7.49
N PHE A 181 7.49 14.29 -6.67
CA PHE A 181 6.28 15.05 -6.97
C PHE A 181 6.30 16.46 -6.37
N GLY A 182 7.34 16.82 -5.62
CA GLY A 182 7.41 18.09 -4.90
C GLY A 182 6.48 18.18 -3.69
N SER A 183 6.01 17.03 -3.19
CA SER A 183 5.25 16.93 -1.94
C SER A 183 6.16 16.45 -0.79
N CYS A 184 5.66 16.47 0.44
CA CYS A 184 6.42 16.02 1.61
C CYS A 184 5.58 15.13 2.52
N ALA A 185 6.12 13.95 2.83
CA ALA A 185 5.50 12.94 3.68
C ALA A 185 4.06 12.63 3.25
N LEU A 186 3.13 12.46 4.19
CA LEU A 186 1.76 11.97 3.94
C LEU A 186 0.68 13.06 3.89
N SER A 187 0.92 14.24 4.45
CA SER A 187 -0.15 15.23 4.67
C SER A 187 -0.79 15.73 3.38
N PHE A 188 -0.03 15.83 2.29
CA PHE A 188 -0.53 16.28 1.00
C PHE A 188 -1.47 15.23 0.38
N ASP A 189 -1.10 13.95 0.39
CA ASP A 189 -1.99 12.88 -0.09
C ASP A 189 -3.24 12.70 0.79
N PHE A 190 -3.11 12.90 2.11
CA PHE A 190 -4.29 12.95 3.00
C PHE A 190 -5.21 14.13 2.69
N TYR A 191 -4.65 15.30 2.33
CA TYR A 191 -5.44 16.44 1.88
C TYR A 191 -6.21 16.06 0.60
N GLU A 192 -5.52 15.54 -0.42
CA GLU A 192 -6.15 15.13 -1.67
C GLU A 192 -7.22 14.04 -1.50
N ALA A 193 -6.98 13.07 -0.61
CA ALA A 193 -7.99 12.07 -0.28
C ALA A 193 -9.21 12.69 0.41
N PHE A 194 -8.98 13.61 1.36
CA PHE A 194 -10.05 14.23 2.15
C PHE A 194 -10.88 15.21 1.31
N VAL A 195 -10.24 16.15 0.61
CA VAL A 195 -10.92 17.22 -0.15
C VAL A 195 -11.25 16.83 -1.59
N GLY A 196 -10.42 16.00 -2.21
CA GLY A 196 -10.52 15.65 -3.63
C GLY A 196 -11.59 14.59 -3.86
N PHE A 197 -11.23 13.31 -3.66
CA PHE A 197 -12.16 12.21 -3.92
C PHE A 197 -13.08 11.88 -2.75
N GLY A 198 -12.77 12.32 -1.53
CA GLY A 198 -13.69 12.21 -0.41
C GLY A 198 -14.82 13.23 -0.41
N GLY A 199 -14.58 14.41 -1.02
CA GLY A 199 -15.58 15.43 -1.24
C GLY A 199 -16.24 15.96 0.04
N LEU A 200 -17.45 16.49 -0.09
CA LEU A 200 -18.17 17.16 1.01
C LEU A 200 -18.63 16.22 2.13
N ASN A 201 -18.63 14.91 1.88
CA ASN A 201 -19.00 13.91 2.89
C ASN A 201 -17.83 13.53 3.79
N SER A 202 -16.60 13.96 3.48
CA SER A 202 -15.45 13.74 4.34
C SER A 202 -15.59 14.46 5.68
N HIS A 203 -15.34 13.74 6.77
CA HIS A 203 -15.35 14.29 8.12
C HIS A 203 -14.19 13.73 8.93
N ILE A 204 -14.00 14.21 10.17
CA ILE A 204 -12.91 13.75 11.04
C ILE A 204 -12.92 12.23 11.30
N GLY A 205 -14.09 11.59 11.18
CA GLY A 205 -14.23 10.14 11.24
C GLY A 205 -13.64 9.44 10.01
N SER A 206 -13.74 10.04 8.82
CA SER A 206 -13.07 9.55 7.61
C SER A 206 -11.55 9.56 7.80
N LEU A 207 -10.99 10.67 8.29
CA LEU A 207 -9.55 10.77 8.61
C LEU A 207 -9.13 9.73 9.66
N LYS A 208 -9.94 9.57 10.71
CA LYS A 208 -9.71 8.55 11.74
C LYS A 208 -9.67 7.15 11.13
N GLN A 209 -10.62 6.82 10.26
CA GLN A 209 -10.72 5.51 9.63
C GLN A 209 -9.51 5.22 8.73
N LEU A 210 -9.07 6.19 7.92
CA LEU A 210 -7.88 6.04 7.07
C LEU A 210 -6.61 5.83 7.91
N ALA A 211 -6.45 6.57 9.00
CA ALA A 211 -5.33 6.39 9.92
C ALA A 211 -5.37 5.04 10.65
N VAL A 212 -6.55 4.58 11.10
CA VAL A 212 -6.70 3.25 11.73
C VAL A 212 -6.43 2.14 10.72
N ASN A 213 -6.91 2.26 9.48
CA ASN A 213 -6.71 1.25 8.45
C ASN A 213 -5.21 0.98 8.17
N SER A 214 -4.35 1.98 8.29
CA SER A 214 -2.90 1.80 8.10
C SER A 214 -2.22 1.02 9.23
N ILE A 215 -2.88 0.91 10.39
CA ILE A 215 -2.34 0.26 11.60
C ILE A 215 -3.01 -1.09 11.88
N ARG A 216 -4.33 -1.18 11.71
CA ARG A 216 -5.20 -2.25 12.24
C ARG A 216 -4.79 -3.65 11.83
N TRP A 217 -4.15 -3.80 10.68
CA TRP A 217 -3.69 -5.08 10.14
C TRP A 217 -2.26 -5.45 10.56
N ARG A 218 -1.62 -4.64 11.41
CA ARG A 218 -0.18 -4.72 11.70
C ARG A 218 0.18 -4.86 13.17
N SER A 219 -0.38 -4.06 14.07
CA SER A 219 -0.01 -4.09 15.49
C SER A 219 -1.03 -3.39 16.37
N GLU A 220 -1.40 -4.06 17.47
CA GLU A 220 -2.26 -3.50 18.51
C GLU A 220 -1.51 -2.44 19.33
N GLU A 221 -0.22 -2.66 19.58
CA GLU A 221 0.66 -1.73 20.30
C GLU A 221 0.78 -0.38 19.57
N ALA A 222 0.95 -0.42 18.25
CA ALA A 222 0.96 0.76 17.41
C ALA A 222 -0.39 1.50 17.44
N LEU A 223 -1.51 0.77 17.55
CA LEU A 223 -2.84 1.35 17.64
C LEU A 223 -3.04 2.08 18.98
N VAL A 224 -2.55 1.52 20.09
CA VAL A 224 -2.58 2.17 21.41
C VAL A 224 -1.76 3.46 21.40
N LEU A 225 -0.54 3.42 20.84
CA LEU A 225 0.33 4.59 20.71
C LEU A 225 -0.32 5.68 19.87
N TRP A 226 -0.89 5.31 18.71
CA TRP A 226 -1.62 6.21 17.85
C TRP A 226 -2.86 6.79 18.54
N GLN A 227 -3.61 5.98 19.29
CA GLN A 227 -4.85 6.42 19.94
C GLN A 227 -4.56 7.50 21.00
N ARG A 228 -3.42 7.45 21.70
CA ARG A 228 -2.96 8.53 22.58
C ARG A 228 -2.77 9.84 21.80
N ARG A 229 -2.04 9.81 20.69
CA ARG A 229 -1.78 10.97 19.83
C ARG A 229 -3.06 11.52 19.19
N TRP A 230 -3.97 10.63 18.78
CA TRP A 230 -5.27 11.00 18.24
C TRP A 230 -6.11 11.76 19.27
N THR A 231 -6.15 11.28 20.53
CA THR A 231 -6.87 11.96 21.61
C THR A 231 -6.31 13.35 21.87
N GLU A 232 -4.98 13.52 21.90
CA GLU A 232 -4.32 14.82 22.01
C GLU A 232 -4.67 15.75 20.83
N PHE A 233 -4.66 15.22 19.61
CA PHE A 233 -5.03 15.96 18.40
C PHE A 233 -6.48 16.46 18.48
N VAL A 234 -7.42 15.59 18.84
CA VAL A 234 -8.84 15.97 18.96
C VAL A 234 -9.02 17.02 20.07
N ALA A 235 -8.40 16.84 21.24
CA ALA A 235 -8.51 17.80 22.35
C ALA A 235 -7.98 19.20 21.95
N LYS A 236 -6.85 19.27 21.24
CA LYS A 236 -6.25 20.54 20.77
C LYS A 236 -7.09 21.24 19.70
N ASN A 237 -7.89 20.50 18.94
CA ASN A 237 -8.67 21.02 17.80
C ASN A 237 -10.18 21.03 18.05
N SER A 238 -10.64 20.57 19.22
CA SER A 238 -12.03 20.71 19.62
C SER A 238 -12.32 22.15 19.98
N PHE A 239 -13.30 22.76 19.32
CA PHE A 239 -13.77 24.14 19.57
C PHE A 239 -14.51 24.30 20.92
N LEU A 240 -14.30 23.42 21.88
CA LEU A 240 -14.75 23.63 23.26
C LEU A 240 -13.86 24.69 23.92
N LYS A 241 -13.97 25.93 23.42
CA LYS A 241 -13.75 27.10 24.27
C LYS A 241 -14.79 26.98 25.37
N THR A 242 -14.33 26.60 26.55
CA THR A 242 -15.04 26.83 27.80
C THR A 242 -15.45 28.29 27.85
N ASN A 243 -16.74 28.55 27.68
CA ASN A 243 -17.37 29.77 28.21
C ASN A 243 -17.52 29.60 29.72
#